data_AF-A0A183HDX0-F1
#
_entry.id   AF-A0A183HDX0-F1
#
_cell.length_a   1.000
_cell.length_b   1.000
_cell.length_c   1.000
_cell.angle_alpha   90.00
_cell.angle_beta   90.00
_cell.angle_gamma   90.00
#
_symmetry.space_group_name_H-M   'P 1'
#
loop_
_entity.id
_entity.type
_entity.pdbx_description
1 polymer ?
#
loop_
_entity_poly.entity_id
_entity_poly.type
_entity_poly.pdbx_seq_one_letter_code
_entity_poly.pdbx_strand_id
1 'polypeptide(L)'
;MTEIENSIAYLRLQNSQSNIFVALFCLTQILREDAVGSQSLAFVFLRTGMLRYVLESVANVNLSGSETSDIRSLEHCNVVLILFIQLGLTNCGWNGLYDVNALQVLANVPLWSNPPKDMFLASSFDLKIRSVPSMYMNYVANVVYLCIALCSNSHWKKISIQILGLLSCSADVLNHLMRTNKQYSFLEKCGMLIAHIHHFGMSHSSF
;
A
#
# COMPACT_ATOMS: atom_id res chain seq x y z
N MET A 1 30.80 -20.59 18.35
CA MET A 1 29.48 -20.87 18.97
C MET A 1 28.45 -19.80 18.61
N THR A 2 28.85 -18.53 18.51
CA THR A 2 28.02 -17.37 18.15
C THR A 2 27.52 -17.31 16.69
N GLU A 3 28.26 -17.83 15.70
CA GLU A 3 27.82 -17.80 14.29
C GLU A 3 26.65 -18.76 13.99
N ILE A 4 26.66 -19.96 14.58
CA ILE A 4 25.61 -20.96 14.38
C ILE A 4 24.31 -20.51 15.04
N GLU A 5 24.37 -19.92 16.24
CA GLU A 5 23.20 -19.34 16.91
C GLU A 5 22.62 -18.16 16.13
N ASN A 6 23.48 -17.31 15.55
CA ASN A 6 23.04 -16.22 14.67
C ASN A 6 22.40 -16.73 13.37
N SER A 7 22.96 -17.77 12.75
CA SER A 7 22.35 -18.41 11.57
C SER A 7 21.02 -19.10 11.89
N ILE A 8 20.88 -19.74 13.05
CA ILE A 8 19.62 -20.36 13.49
C ILE A 8 18.58 -19.29 13.84
N ALA A 9 18.96 -18.19 14.49
CA ALA A 9 18.09 -17.05 14.74
C ALA A 9 17.64 -16.39 13.44
N TYR A 10 18.54 -16.22 12.48
CA TYR A 10 18.24 -15.69 11.15
C TYR A 10 17.29 -16.60 10.37
N LEU A 11 17.50 -17.92 10.38
CA LEU A 11 16.61 -18.89 9.76
C LEU A 11 15.22 -18.93 10.43
N ARG A 12 15.14 -18.80 11.75
CA ARG A 12 13.87 -18.71 12.48
C ARG A 12 13.13 -17.42 12.19
N LEU A 13 13.83 -16.28 12.13
CA LEU A 13 13.26 -14.99 11.74
C LEU A 13 12.76 -15.03 10.29
N GLN A 14 13.55 -15.60 9.38
CA GLN A 14 13.20 -15.74 7.97
C GLN A 14 11.98 -16.67 7.78
N ASN A 15 11.91 -17.79 8.49
CA ASN A 15 10.74 -18.68 8.48
C ASN A 15 9.50 -18.02 9.12
N SER A 16 9.67 -17.28 10.22
CA SER A 16 8.57 -16.55 10.86
C SER A 16 8.00 -15.46 9.97
N GLN A 17 8.84 -14.74 9.21
CA GLN A 17 8.40 -13.70 8.29
C GLN A 17 7.72 -14.26 7.04
N SER A 18 8.22 -15.38 6.49
CA SER A 18 7.54 -16.09 5.40
C SER A 18 6.15 -16.59 5.81
N ASN A 19 5.98 -17.00 7.06
CA ASN A 19 4.69 -17.45 7.59
C ASN A 19 3.69 -16.28 7.74
N ILE A 20 4.16 -15.10 8.15
CA ILE A 20 3.31 -13.89 8.23
C ILE A 20 2.85 -13.46 6.84
N PHE A 21 3.73 -13.51 5.85
CA PHE A 21 3.36 -13.19 4.46
C PHE A 21 2.25 -14.10 3.94
N VAL A 22 2.41 -15.42 4.08
CA VAL A 22 1.39 -16.38 3.64
C VAL A 22 0.09 -16.18 4.42
N ALA A 23 0.16 -15.94 5.73
CA ALA A 23 -1.02 -15.69 6.55
C ALA A 23 -1.78 -14.43 6.13
N LEU A 24 -1.07 -13.30 5.87
CA LEU A 24 -1.70 -12.06 5.41
C LEU A 24 -2.28 -12.21 4.00
N PHE A 25 -1.61 -12.95 3.12
CA PHE A 25 -2.14 -13.22 1.79
C PHE A 25 -3.40 -14.09 1.86
N CYS A 26 -3.39 -15.17 2.64
CA CYS A 26 -4.57 -16.00 2.88
C CYS A 26 -5.72 -15.18 3.49
N LEU A 27 -5.42 -14.36 4.50
CA LEU A 27 -6.40 -13.45 5.12
C LEU A 27 -7.01 -12.50 4.09
N THR A 28 -6.19 -11.95 3.19
CA THR A 28 -6.66 -11.08 2.10
C THR A 28 -7.65 -11.80 1.19
N GLN A 29 -7.39 -13.05 0.81
CA GLN A 29 -8.32 -13.84 -0.01
C GLN A 29 -9.61 -14.16 0.75
N ILE A 30 -9.51 -14.54 2.02
CA ILE A 30 -10.67 -14.85 2.87
C ILE A 30 -11.56 -13.62 3.05
N LEU A 31 -10.97 -12.45 3.33
CA LEU A 31 -11.71 -11.21 3.50
C LEU A 31 -12.35 -10.72 2.19
N ARG A 32 -11.72 -11.00 1.06
CA ARG A 32 -12.31 -10.72 -0.26
C ARG A 32 -13.58 -11.54 -0.50
N GLU A 33 -13.56 -12.83 -0.15
CA GLU A 33 -14.76 -13.66 -0.25
C GLU A 33 -15.83 -13.24 0.77
N ASP A 34 -15.44 -12.92 2.00
CA ASP A 34 -16.36 -12.43 3.05
C ASP A 34 -17.00 -11.08 2.69
N ALA A 35 -16.33 -10.25 1.90
CA ALA A 35 -16.86 -8.97 1.41
C ALA A 35 -18.12 -9.12 0.56
N VAL A 36 -18.26 -10.24 -0.17
CA VAL A 36 -19.46 -10.58 -0.96
C VAL A 36 -20.57 -11.17 -0.07
N GLY A 37 -20.19 -11.71 1.09
CA GLY A 37 -21.09 -12.35 2.03
C GLY A 37 -21.46 -11.47 3.23
N SER A 38 -21.33 -12.05 4.42
CA SER A 38 -21.79 -11.45 5.70
C SER A 38 -20.91 -10.32 6.24
N GLN A 39 -19.67 -10.19 5.75
CA GLN A 39 -18.63 -9.30 6.29
C GLN A 39 -18.27 -9.58 7.77
N SER A 40 -18.65 -10.75 8.30
CA SER A 40 -18.45 -11.08 9.72
C SER A 40 -16.97 -11.23 10.08
N LEU A 41 -16.14 -11.75 9.17
CA LEU A 41 -14.71 -11.88 9.38
C LEU A 41 -14.03 -10.52 9.32
N ALA A 42 -14.45 -9.65 8.39
CA ALA A 42 -13.98 -8.27 8.35
C ALA A 42 -14.29 -7.56 9.67
N PHE A 43 -15.51 -7.68 10.20
CA PHE A 43 -15.86 -7.13 11.51
C PHE A 43 -15.00 -7.68 12.65
N VAL A 44 -14.74 -9.00 12.69
CA VAL A 44 -13.87 -9.59 13.72
C VAL A 44 -12.44 -9.08 13.60
N PHE A 45 -11.89 -9.01 12.38
CA PHE A 45 -10.55 -8.48 12.11
C PHE A 45 -10.39 -7.04 12.60
N LEU A 46 -11.38 -6.20 12.35
CA LEU A 46 -11.39 -4.81 12.82
C LEU A 46 -11.53 -4.72 14.34
N ARG A 47 -12.50 -5.44 14.92
CA ARG A 47 -12.81 -5.39 16.36
C ARG A 47 -11.67 -5.91 17.24
N THR A 48 -10.90 -6.87 16.74
CA THR A 48 -9.76 -7.45 17.47
C THR A 48 -8.53 -6.55 17.47
N GLY A 49 -8.56 -5.42 16.76
CA GLY A 49 -7.43 -4.49 16.65
C GLY A 49 -6.33 -4.96 15.69
N MET A 50 -6.53 -6.07 14.98
CA MET A 50 -5.55 -6.63 14.05
C MET A 50 -5.19 -5.67 12.93
N LEU A 51 -6.15 -4.86 12.47
CA LEU A 51 -5.89 -3.81 11.49
C LEU A 51 -4.79 -2.84 11.95
N ARG A 52 -4.80 -2.44 13.23
CA ARG A 52 -3.79 -1.52 13.78
C ARG A 52 -2.41 -2.17 13.82
N TYR A 53 -2.32 -3.43 14.28
CA TYR A 53 -1.06 -4.18 14.28
C TYR A 53 -0.48 -4.34 12.87
N VAL A 54 -1.33 -4.64 11.88
CA VAL A 54 -0.90 -4.75 10.48
C VAL A 54 -0.40 -3.41 9.95
N LEU A 55 -1.10 -2.31 10.26
CA LEU A 55 -0.67 -0.96 9.87
C LEU A 55 0.67 -0.57 10.52
N GLU A 56 0.84 -0.84 11.82
CA GLU A 56 2.09 -0.57 12.54
C GLU A 56 3.28 -1.35 11.97
N SER A 57 3.03 -2.55 11.43
CA SER A 57 4.08 -3.38 10.83
C SER A 57 4.73 -2.76 9.57
N VAL A 58 4.06 -1.82 8.91
CA VAL A 58 4.58 -1.12 7.72
C VAL A 58 4.95 0.34 7.97
N ALA A 59 4.56 0.90 9.11
CA ALA A 59 4.67 2.34 9.42
C ALA A 59 6.12 2.88 9.39
N ASN A 60 7.10 2.04 9.73
CA ASN A 60 8.51 2.43 9.84
C ASN A 60 9.41 1.74 8.80
N VAL A 61 8.83 1.18 7.74
CA VAL A 61 9.61 0.49 6.70
C VAL A 61 10.47 1.50 5.95
N ASN A 62 11.74 1.16 5.79
CA ASN A 62 12.72 1.88 4.98
C ASN A 62 13.62 0.88 4.26
N LEU A 63 14.26 1.31 3.18
CA LEU A 63 15.20 0.48 2.43
C LEU A 63 16.58 0.56 3.06
N SER A 64 17.14 -0.60 3.33
CA SER A 64 18.43 -0.80 4.00
C SER A 64 19.61 -0.78 3.03
N GLY A 65 19.35 -0.94 1.72
CA GLY A 65 20.36 -1.11 0.68
C GLY A 65 20.78 -2.58 0.47
N SER A 66 20.29 -3.51 1.29
CA SER A 66 20.46 -4.95 1.04
C SER A 66 19.30 -5.47 0.19
N GLU A 67 19.60 -5.94 -1.02
CA GLU A 67 18.59 -6.37 -1.99
C GLU A 67 17.61 -7.39 -1.43
N THR A 68 18.10 -8.40 -0.70
CA THR A 68 17.25 -9.47 -0.18
C THR A 68 16.30 -8.98 0.92
N SER A 69 16.76 -8.11 1.83
CA SER A 69 15.87 -7.55 2.87
C SER A 69 14.91 -6.53 2.28
N ASP A 70 15.38 -5.70 1.36
CA ASP A 70 14.57 -4.66 0.72
C ASP A 70 13.44 -5.26 -0.12
N ILE A 71 13.71 -6.35 -0.87
CA ILE A 71 12.66 -7.11 -1.56
C ILE A 71 11.63 -7.62 -0.56
N ARG A 72 12.03 -8.21 0.57
CA ARG A 72 11.11 -8.75 1.57
C ARG A 72 10.26 -7.66 2.23
N SER A 73 10.87 -6.53 2.58
CA SER A 73 10.18 -5.37 3.14
C SER A 73 9.13 -4.83 2.17
N LEU A 74 9.48 -4.72 0.88
CA LEU A 74 8.54 -4.27 -0.15
C LEU A 74 7.44 -5.31 -0.42
N GLU A 75 7.74 -6.61 -0.40
CA GLU A 75 6.74 -7.68 -0.50
C GLU A 75 5.72 -7.60 0.63
N HIS A 76 6.19 -7.39 1.86
CA HIS A 76 5.33 -7.19 3.03
C HIS A 76 4.43 -5.96 2.86
N CYS A 77 5.00 -4.80 2.51
CA CYS A 77 4.23 -3.59 2.25
C CYS A 77 3.18 -3.79 1.16
N ASN A 78 3.54 -4.46 0.06
CA ASN A 78 2.61 -4.74 -1.04
C ASN A 78 1.43 -5.61 -0.58
N VAL A 79 1.67 -6.68 0.18
CA VAL A 79 0.57 -7.53 0.70
C VAL A 79 -0.34 -6.75 1.64
N VAL A 80 0.23 -5.92 2.52
CA VAL A 80 -0.57 -5.07 3.42
C VAL A 80 -1.42 -4.07 2.63
N LEU A 81 -0.89 -3.45 1.58
CA LEU A 81 -1.68 -2.57 0.73
C LEU A 81 -2.78 -3.31 -0.02
N ILE A 82 -2.53 -4.53 -0.52
CA ILE A 82 -3.57 -5.34 -1.18
C ILE A 82 -4.70 -5.67 -0.19
N LEU A 83 -4.37 -6.04 1.06
CA LEU A 83 -5.34 -6.21 2.13
C LEU A 83 -6.17 -4.94 2.35
N PHE A 84 -5.52 -3.77 2.43
CA PHE A 84 -6.21 -2.50 2.63
C PHE A 84 -7.08 -2.11 1.43
N ILE A 85 -6.68 -2.44 0.20
CA ILE A 85 -7.50 -2.27 -0.99
C ILE A 85 -8.80 -3.07 -0.84
N GLN A 86 -8.72 -4.35 -0.45
CA GLN A 86 -9.93 -5.16 -0.24
C GLN A 86 -10.83 -4.59 0.85
N LEU A 87 -10.26 -4.16 1.98
CA LEU A 87 -11.01 -3.54 3.05
C LEU A 87 -11.68 -2.23 2.60
N GLY A 88 -10.96 -1.38 1.86
CA GLY A 88 -11.45 -0.09 1.37
C GLY A 88 -12.63 -0.19 0.41
N LEU A 89 -12.82 -1.35 -0.24
CA LEU A 89 -13.98 -1.64 -1.10
C LEU A 89 -15.26 -1.98 -0.30
N THR A 90 -15.15 -2.20 1.00
CA THR A 90 -16.30 -2.48 1.89
C THR A 90 -16.58 -1.30 2.81
N ASN A 91 -17.84 -1.10 3.21
CA ASN A 91 -18.18 -0.01 4.13
C ASN A 91 -17.54 -0.19 5.52
N CYS A 92 -17.52 -1.41 6.06
CA CYS A 92 -16.91 -1.67 7.37
C CYS A 92 -15.38 -1.50 7.33
N GLY A 93 -14.71 -2.02 6.29
CA GLY A 93 -13.27 -1.88 6.11
C GLY A 93 -12.85 -0.44 5.85
N TRP A 94 -13.62 0.32 5.06
CA TRP A 94 -13.40 1.76 4.86
C TRP A 94 -13.44 2.52 6.19
N ASN A 95 -14.47 2.29 7.02
CA ASN A 95 -14.58 2.91 8.34
C ASN A 95 -13.39 2.51 9.23
N GLY A 96 -13.02 1.22 9.23
CA GLY A 96 -11.88 0.75 9.99
C GLY A 96 -10.56 1.43 9.60
N LEU A 97 -10.29 1.57 8.30
CA LEU A 97 -9.11 2.26 7.77
C LEU A 97 -9.10 3.74 8.13
N TYR A 98 -10.27 4.38 8.10
CA TYR A 98 -10.45 5.76 8.53
C TYR A 98 -10.17 5.91 10.04
N ASP A 99 -10.75 5.05 10.88
CA ASP A 99 -10.65 5.11 12.34
C ASP A 99 -9.21 4.93 12.85
N VAL A 100 -8.39 4.16 12.14
CA VAL A 100 -6.97 3.97 12.47
C VAL A 100 -6.04 4.98 11.78
N ASN A 101 -6.58 6.00 11.09
CA ASN A 101 -5.82 6.98 10.32
C ASN A 101 -4.83 6.34 9.32
N ALA A 102 -5.23 5.26 8.64
CA ALA A 102 -4.34 4.47 7.81
C ALA A 102 -3.61 5.30 6.74
N LEU A 103 -4.33 6.21 6.07
CA LEU A 103 -3.74 7.07 5.03
C LEU A 103 -2.64 8.00 5.58
N GLN A 104 -2.85 8.55 6.78
CA GLN A 104 -1.86 9.44 7.40
C GLN A 104 -0.61 8.65 7.83
N VAL A 105 -0.79 7.44 8.37
CA VAL A 105 0.33 6.57 8.72
C VAL A 105 1.12 6.18 7.46
N LEU A 106 0.42 5.77 6.39
CA LEU A 106 1.05 5.43 5.12
C LEU A 106 1.78 6.61 4.49
N ALA A 107 1.25 7.84 4.60
CA ALA A 107 1.89 9.04 4.08
C ALA A 107 3.20 9.39 4.82
N ASN A 108 3.33 8.96 6.07
CA ASN A 108 4.49 9.22 6.92
C ASN A 108 5.55 8.10 6.87
N VAL A 109 5.37 7.06 6.05
CA VAL A 109 6.34 5.95 5.96
C VAL A 109 7.67 6.48 5.42
N PRO A 110 8.82 6.19 6.06
CA PRO A 110 10.14 6.68 5.64
C PRO A 110 10.54 6.29 4.22
N LEU A 111 9.98 5.19 3.70
CA LEU A 111 10.15 4.68 2.34
C LEU A 111 9.99 5.75 1.25
N TRP A 112 9.13 6.75 1.45
CA TRP A 112 8.91 7.83 0.49
C TRP A 112 10.10 8.76 0.32
N SER A 113 10.93 8.92 1.37
CA SER A 113 12.01 9.90 1.37
C SER A 113 13.21 9.47 0.53
N ASN A 114 13.37 8.16 0.30
CA ASN A 114 14.53 7.60 -0.40
C ASN A 114 14.09 6.52 -1.40
N PRO A 115 13.43 6.89 -2.52
CA PRO A 115 13.09 5.92 -3.56
C PRO A 115 14.34 5.25 -4.16
N PRO A 116 14.28 3.98 -4.59
CA PRO A 116 15.40 3.28 -5.22
C PRO A 116 15.91 4.02 -6.46
N LYS A 117 17.19 4.43 -6.48
CA LYS A 117 17.74 5.23 -7.60
C LYS A 117 17.62 4.55 -8.97
N ASP A 118 17.79 3.24 -9.00
CA ASP A 118 17.74 2.43 -10.23
C ASP A 118 16.37 2.50 -10.91
N MET A 119 15.31 2.88 -10.18
CA MET A 119 14.00 3.09 -10.78
C MET A 119 14.01 4.26 -11.79
N PHE A 120 14.78 5.32 -11.53
CA PHE A 120 14.85 6.48 -12.43
C PHE A 120 15.72 6.23 -13.67
N LEU A 121 16.46 5.11 -13.67
CA LEU A 121 17.31 4.68 -14.78
C LEU A 121 16.65 3.57 -15.61
N ALA A 122 15.65 2.89 -15.05
CA ALA A 122 14.98 1.79 -15.72
C ALA A 122 14.18 2.29 -16.92
N SER A 123 14.46 1.71 -18.09
CA SER A 123 13.73 2.05 -19.31
C SER A 123 12.28 1.61 -19.23
N SER A 124 11.97 0.48 -18.58
CA SER A 124 10.63 -0.02 -18.27
C SER A 124 10.65 -0.83 -16.99
N PHE A 125 9.46 -1.01 -16.42
CA PHE A 125 9.24 -1.92 -15.30
C PHE A 125 8.35 -3.07 -15.75
N ASP A 126 8.86 -4.28 -15.61
CA ASP A 126 7.99 -5.44 -15.51
C ASP A 126 7.67 -5.64 -14.02
N LEU A 127 6.41 -5.37 -13.69
CA LEU A 127 5.85 -5.49 -12.34
C LEU A 127 5.84 -6.94 -11.83
N LYS A 128 6.10 -7.92 -12.71
CA LYS A 128 6.21 -9.35 -12.36
C LYS A 128 7.63 -9.74 -11.96
N ILE A 129 8.63 -8.90 -12.23
CA ILE A 129 10.01 -9.17 -11.84
C ILE A 129 10.19 -8.95 -10.35
N ARG A 130 10.86 -9.89 -9.70
CA ARG A 130 11.24 -9.81 -8.29
C ARG A 130 12.56 -9.05 -8.12
N SER A 131 12.50 -7.73 -8.29
CA SER A 131 13.62 -6.80 -8.05
C SER A 131 13.16 -5.63 -7.18
N VAL A 132 14.10 -4.95 -6.52
CA VAL A 132 13.77 -3.77 -5.68
C VAL A 132 13.02 -2.69 -6.47
N PRO A 133 13.46 -2.26 -7.68
CA PRO A 133 12.73 -1.25 -8.44
C PRO A 133 11.31 -1.70 -8.84
N SER A 134 11.14 -2.94 -9.30
CA SER A 134 9.82 -3.47 -9.67
C SER A 134 8.89 -3.60 -8.46
N MET A 135 9.39 -4.06 -7.31
CA MET A 135 8.59 -4.18 -6.09
C MET A 135 8.21 -2.82 -5.49
N TYR A 136 9.11 -1.83 -5.59
CA TYR A 136 8.80 -0.45 -5.21
C TYR A 136 7.74 0.15 -6.15
N MET A 137 7.83 -0.13 -7.45
CA MET A 137 6.79 0.29 -8.40
C MET A 137 5.44 -0.37 -8.13
N ASN A 138 5.42 -1.64 -7.73
CA ASN A 138 4.20 -2.30 -7.23
C ASN A 138 3.63 -1.58 -5.99
N TYR A 139 4.49 -1.15 -5.07
CA TYR A 139 4.08 -0.41 -3.88
C TYR A 139 3.41 0.92 -4.25
N VAL A 140 4.01 1.70 -5.14
CA VAL A 140 3.42 2.95 -5.66
C VAL A 140 2.09 2.69 -6.36
N ALA A 141 2.01 1.68 -7.23
CA ALA A 141 0.77 1.32 -7.92
C ALA A 141 -0.33 0.90 -6.95
N ASN A 142 0.00 0.10 -5.93
CA ASN A 142 -0.94 -0.34 -4.90
C ASN A 142 -1.44 0.83 -4.03
N VAL A 143 -0.60 1.84 -3.77
CA VAL A 143 -1.07 3.07 -3.11
C VAL A 143 -2.11 3.80 -3.97
N VAL A 144 -1.88 3.92 -5.28
CA VAL A 144 -2.89 4.50 -6.19
C VAL A 144 -4.18 3.68 -6.17
N TYR A 145 -4.10 2.34 -6.23
CA TYR A 145 -5.28 1.47 -6.17
C TYR A 145 -6.02 1.54 -4.83
N LEU A 146 -5.30 1.70 -3.71
CA LEU A 146 -5.90 1.93 -2.40
C LEU A 146 -6.70 3.22 -2.39
N CYS A 147 -6.12 4.31 -2.90
CA CYS A 147 -6.81 5.59 -3.00
C CYS A 147 -8.07 5.50 -3.87
N ILE A 148 -8.02 4.75 -4.98
CA ILE A 148 -9.20 4.51 -5.84
C ILE A 148 -10.27 3.70 -5.10
N ALA A 149 -9.88 2.62 -4.42
CA ALA A 149 -10.81 1.80 -3.65
C ALA A 149 -11.54 2.64 -2.59
N LEU A 150 -10.79 3.46 -1.85
CA LEU A 150 -11.34 4.35 -0.84
C LEU A 150 -12.22 5.46 -1.43
N CYS A 151 -11.88 5.96 -2.63
CA CYS A 151 -12.71 6.92 -3.36
C CYS A 151 -13.98 6.32 -3.97
N SER A 152 -14.06 5.00 -4.10
CA SER A 152 -15.27 4.32 -4.57
C SER A 152 -16.39 4.32 -3.52
N ASN A 153 -16.06 4.65 -2.26
CA ASN A 153 -17.02 4.77 -1.18
C ASN A 153 -17.77 6.12 -1.24
N SER A 154 -19.06 6.15 -0.92
CA SER A 154 -19.88 7.38 -0.92
C SER A 154 -19.37 8.46 0.04
N HIS A 155 -18.60 8.08 1.06
CA HIS A 155 -17.99 8.99 2.04
C HIS A 155 -16.58 9.47 1.69
N TRP A 156 -16.10 9.21 0.46
CA TRP A 156 -14.74 9.56 0.03
C TRP A 156 -14.34 11.01 0.29
N LYS A 157 -15.30 11.95 0.24
CA LYS A 157 -15.04 13.38 0.49
C LYS A 157 -14.36 13.63 1.85
N LYS A 158 -14.66 12.81 2.87
CA LYS A 158 -14.08 12.91 4.23
C LYS A 158 -12.56 12.70 4.26
N ILE A 159 -12.03 11.92 3.32
CA ILE A 159 -10.61 11.54 3.25
C ILE A 159 -9.91 12.09 2.02
N SER A 160 -10.60 12.93 1.23
CA SER A 160 -10.08 13.44 -0.05
C SER A 160 -8.73 14.15 0.09
N ILE A 161 -8.56 14.97 1.13
CA ILE A 161 -7.29 15.64 1.46
C ILE A 161 -6.21 14.63 1.83
N GLN A 162 -6.54 13.60 2.63
CA GLN A 162 -5.59 12.55 3.02
C GLN A 162 -5.15 11.71 1.81
N ILE A 163 -6.06 11.45 0.87
CA ILE A 163 -5.76 10.78 -0.39
C ILE A 163 -4.79 11.61 -1.23
N LEU A 164 -5.06 12.91 -1.40
CA LEU A 164 -4.14 13.80 -2.13
C LEU A 164 -2.77 13.88 -1.44
N GLY A 165 -2.75 13.95 -0.10
CA GLY A 165 -1.53 13.92 0.69
C GLY A 165 -0.70 12.65 0.44
N LEU A 166 -1.33 11.47 0.51
CA LEU A 166 -0.65 10.20 0.28
C LEU A 166 -0.14 10.07 -1.17
N LEU A 167 -0.92 10.47 -2.16
CA LEU A 167 -0.47 10.44 -3.56
C LEU A 167 0.74 11.36 -3.79
N SER A 168 0.74 12.53 -3.12
CA SER A 168 1.83 13.51 -3.22
C SER A 168 3.16 12.97 -2.70
N CYS A 169 3.16 12.00 -1.76
CA CYS A 169 4.38 11.33 -1.30
C CYS A 169 5.13 10.60 -2.44
N SER A 170 4.43 10.25 -3.53
CA SER A 170 5.00 9.60 -4.70
C SER A 170 5.19 10.54 -5.90
N ALA A 171 5.02 11.86 -5.72
CA ALA A 171 4.99 12.83 -6.81
C ALA A 171 6.23 12.78 -7.70
N ASP A 172 7.43 12.67 -7.13
CA ASP A 172 8.68 12.61 -7.91
C ASP A 172 8.73 11.41 -8.84
N VAL A 173 8.27 10.25 -8.34
CA VAL A 173 8.17 9.01 -9.11
C VAL A 173 7.12 9.15 -10.21
N LEU A 174 5.91 9.60 -9.87
CA LEU A 174 4.83 9.78 -10.84
C LEU A 174 5.23 10.78 -11.93
N ASN A 175 5.84 11.90 -11.55
CA ASN A 175 6.35 12.93 -12.47
C ASN A 175 7.46 12.41 -13.38
N HIS A 176 8.38 11.59 -12.85
CA HIS A 176 9.38 10.93 -13.68
C HIS A 176 8.72 10.03 -14.72
N LEU A 177 7.78 9.17 -14.31
CA LEU A 177 7.12 8.24 -15.21
C LEU A 177 6.31 8.93 -16.31
N MET A 178 5.62 10.02 -15.99
CA MET A 178 4.90 10.82 -17.00
C MET A 178 5.84 11.34 -18.11
N ARG A 179 7.10 11.65 -17.79
CA ARG A 179 8.09 12.11 -18.77
C ARG A 179 8.65 10.99 -19.64
N THR A 180 8.58 9.74 -19.19
CA THR A 180 9.06 8.58 -19.98
C THR A 180 8.17 8.23 -21.18
N ASN A 181 7.00 8.90 -21.31
CA ASN A 181 6.01 8.71 -22.38
C ASN A 181 5.52 7.24 -22.52
N LYS A 182 5.62 6.46 -21.44
CA LYS A 182 5.09 5.10 -21.36
C LYS A 182 3.71 5.10 -20.71
N GLN A 183 2.79 4.33 -21.30
CA GLN A 183 1.44 4.19 -20.77
C GLN A 183 1.43 3.13 -19.67
N TYR A 184 1.38 3.58 -18.42
CA TYR A 184 1.09 2.73 -17.28
C TYR A 184 -0.36 2.94 -16.85
N SER A 185 -1.14 1.85 -16.77
CA SER A 185 -2.59 1.93 -16.45
C SER A 185 -2.88 2.56 -15.09
N PHE A 186 -1.99 2.40 -14.10
CA PHE A 186 -2.15 3.05 -12.79
C PHE A 186 -1.90 4.56 -12.85
N LEU A 187 -1.06 5.07 -13.75
CA LEU A 187 -0.83 6.52 -13.91
C LEU A 187 -2.06 7.20 -14.48
N GLU A 188 -2.68 6.61 -15.50
CA GLU A 188 -3.93 7.10 -16.07
C GLU A 188 -5.03 7.14 -15.00
N LYS A 189 -5.15 6.06 -14.22
CA LYS A 189 -6.10 6.00 -13.10
C LYS A 189 -5.78 7.01 -12.00
N CYS A 190 -4.51 7.28 -11.71
CA CYS A 190 -4.11 8.33 -10.78
C CYS A 190 -4.54 9.71 -11.28
N GLY A 191 -4.34 10.01 -12.56
CA GLY A 191 -4.79 11.26 -13.17
C GLY A 191 -6.31 11.43 -13.10
N MET A 192 -7.07 10.37 -13.45
CA MET A 192 -8.52 10.35 -13.33
C MET A 192 -9.00 10.57 -11.89
N LEU A 193 -8.33 9.94 -10.91
CA LEU A 193 -8.65 10.10 -9.49
C LEU A 193 -8.42 11.54 -9.01
N ILE A 194 -7.28 12.14 -9.35
CA ILE A 194 -6.95 13.53 -8.98
C ILE A 194 -7.97 14.48 -9.61
N ALA A 195 -8.27 14.31 -10.90
CA ALA A 195 -9.28 15.09 -11.59
C ALA A 195 -10.66 14.96 -10.94
N HIS A 196 -11.06 13.74 -10.56
CA HIS A 196 -12.31 13.47 -9.84
C HIS A 196 -12.37 14.24 -8.52
N ILE A 197 -11.32 14.16 -7.68
CA ILE A 197 -11.27 14.86 -6.41
C ILE A 197 -11.35 16.38 -6.58
N HIS A 198 -10.60 16.95 -7.55
CA HIS A 198 -10.62 18.40 -7.78
C HIS A 198 -11.95 18.89 -8.36
N HIS A 199 -12.52 18.20 -9.35
CA HIS A 199 -13.78 18.58 -9.97
C HIS A 199 -14.95 18.58 -8.97
N PHE A 200 -15.02 17.56 -8.11
CA PHE A 200 -16.06 17.45 -7.09
C PHE A 200 -15.71 18.15 -5.76
N GLY A 201 -14.48 18.63 -5.59
CA GLY A 201 -14.06 19.49 -4.49
C GLY A 201 -14.37 20.97 -4.74
N MET A 202 -14.27 21.43 -6.00
CA MET A 202 -14.53 22.84 -6.37
C MET A 202 -16.02 23.19 -6.47
N SER A 203 -16.92 22.21 -6.50
CA SER A 203 -18.38 22.44 -6.52
C SER A 203 -18.98 22.87 -5.17
N HIS A 204 -18.16 23.00 -4.11
CA HIS A 204 -18.57 23.54 -2.80
C HIS A 204 -17.92 24.86 -2.43
N SER A 205 -17.03 25.43 -3.25
CA SER A 205 -16.46 26.78 -3.04
C SER A 205 -17.30 27.91 -3.67
N SER A 206 -18.52 27.60 -4.13
CA SER A 206 -19.46 28.55 -4.71
C SER A 206 -20.79 28.55 -3.94
N PHE A 207 -20.77 29.01 -2.69
CA PHE A 207 -21.93 29.52 -1.96
C PHE A 207 -21.49 30.58 -0.97
#